data_AF-A0A3D3F8C1-F1
#
_entry.id   AF-A0A3D3F8C1-F1
#
_cell.length_a   1.000
_cell.length_b   1.000
_cell.length_c   1.000
_cell.angle_alpha   90.00
_cell.angle_beta   90.00
_cell.angle_gamma   90.00
#
_symmetry.space_group_name_H-M   'P 1'
#
loop_
_entity.id
_entity.type
_entity.pdbx_description
1 polymer ?
#
loop_
_entity_poly.entity_id
_entity_poly.type
_entity_poly.pdbx_seq_one_letter_code
_entity_poly.pdbx_strand_id
1 'polypeptide(L)' 'NFVLHETGHPMHAFDAAYIPSGIVSVRTLPDKTPFVTLDGQQFELSDQDLMICNETE' A
#
# COMPACT_ATOMS: atom_id res chain seq x y z
N ASN A 1 -4.61 -11.07 -11.48
CA ASN A 1 -5.14 -12.33 -10.91
C ASN A 1 -4.64 -13.60 -11.58
N PHE A 2 -4.33 -13.63 -12.89
CA PHE A 2 -3.82 -14.85 -13.54
C PHE A 2 -2.63 -15.50 -12.80
N VAL A 3 -1.58 -14.72 -12.52
CA VAL A 3 -0.38 -15.19 -11.77
C VAL A 3 -0.73 -15.70 -10.37
N LEU A 4 -1.66 -15.05 -9.66
CA LEU A 4 -2.13 -15.51 -8.35
C LEU A 4 -2.78 -16.89 -8.45
N HIS A 5 -3.65 -17.12 -9.43
CA HIS A 5 -4.34 -18.40 -9.57
C HIS A 5 -3.44 -19.53 -10.10
N GLU A 6 -2.44 -19.19 -10.92
CA GLU A 6 -1.50 -20.17 -11.47
C GLU A 6 -0.42 -20.58 -10.45
N THR A 7 0.16 -19.61 -9.72
CA THR A 7 1.33 -19.83 -8.85
C THR A 7 1.03 -19.74 -7.36
N GLY A 8 -0.13 -19.21 -6.97
CA GLY A 8 -0.45 -18.90 -5.58
C GLY A 8 0.15 -17.59 -5.06
N HIS A 9 0.87 -16.82 -5.90
CA HIS A 9 1.55 -15.60 -5.46
C HIS A 9 0.71 -14.34 -5.73
N PRO A 10 0.26 -13.62 -4.68
CA PRO A 10 -0.45 -12.36 -4.86
C PRO A 10 0.51 -11.28 -5.38
N MET A 11 0.05 -10.53 -6.38
CA MET A 11 0.78 -9.38 -6.91
C MET A 11 -0.13 -8.16 -6.95
N HIS A 12 0.47 -7.00 -6.77
CA HIS A 12 -0.20 -5.70 -6.91
C HIS A 12 0.64 -4.82 -7.83
N ALA A 13 -0.01 -3.99 -8.64
CA ALA A 13 0.64 -3.09 -9.58
C ALA A 13 0.22 -1.66 -9.28
N PHE A 14 1.20 -0.78 -9.19
CA PHE A 14 1.02 0.65 -9.00
C PHE A 14 1.43 1.40 -10.26
N ASP A 15 0.83 2.57 -10.50
CA ASP A 15 1.30 3.47 -11.55
C ASP A 15 2.59 4.16 -11.10
N ALA A 16 3.69 3.89 -11.80
CA ALA A 16 5.01 4.42 -11.47
C ALA A 16 5.06 5.95 -11.54
N ALA A 17 4.20 6.60 -12.33
CA ALA A 17 4.12 8.06 -12.39
C ALA A 17 3.66 8.68 -11.07
N TYR A 18 2.97 7.91 -10.21
CA TYR A 18 2.48 8.35 -8.90
C TYR A 18 3.45 8.02 -7.75
N ILE A 19 4.66 7.55 -8.05
CA ILE A 19 5.69 7.26 -7.02
C ILE A 19 6.87 8.24 -7.25
N PRO A 20 6.85 9.42 -6.61
CA PRO A 20 7.69 10.57 -7.00
C PRO A 20 9.21 10.40 -6.84
N SER A 21 9.70 9.28 -6.31
CA SER A 21 11.13 8.92 -6.29
C SER A 21 11.42 7.49 -6.75
N GLY A 22 10.40 6.72 -7.14
CA GLY A 22 10.52 5.30 -7.44
C GLY A 22 10.92 4.42 -6.23
N ILE A 23 10.99 5.00 -5.03
CA ILE A 23 11.30 4.28 -3.79
C ILE A 23 10.00 3.81 -3.17
N VAL A 24 9.94 2.51 -2.88
CA VAL A 24 8.85 1.87 -2.14
C VAL A 24 9.40 1.44 -0.78
N SER A 25 8.78 1.92 0.29
CA SER A 25 9.16 1.62 1.68
C SER A 25 8.03 0.86 2.36
N VAL A 26 8.34 -0.28 2.96
CA VAL A 26 7.37 -1.07 3.72
C VAL A 26 7.59 -0.81 5.20
N ARG A 27 6.63 -0.15 5.85
CA ARG A 27 6.73 0.32 7.23
C ARG A 27 5.37 0.33 7.93
N THR A 28 5.38 0.39 9.25
CA THR A 28 4.19 0.72 10.03
C THR A 28 4.07 2.23 10.20
N LEU A 29 2.84 2.71 10.42
CA LEU A 29 2.52 4.12 10.67
C LEU A 29 1.99 4.29 12.10
N PRO A 30 1.95 5.51 12.64
CA PRO A 30 1.36 5.76 13.95
C PRO A 30 -0.10 5.31 14.03
N ASP A 31 -0.53 4.90 15.23
CA ASP A 31 -1.92 4.56 15.49
C ASP A 31 -2.87 5.70 15.11
N LYS A 32 -4.00 5.34 14.52
CA LYS A 32 -5.05 6.23 13.98
C LYS A 32 -4.60 7.12 12.83
N THR A 33 -3.59 6.71 12.07
CA THR A 33 -3.26 7.41 10.82
C THR A 33 -4.42 7.22 9.81
N PRO A 34 -5.00 8.31 9.26
CA PRO A 34 -6.09 8.19 8.30
C PRO A 34 -5.57 7.67 6.96
N PHE A 35 -6.26 6.68 6.40
CA PHE A 35 -5.95 6.09 5.11
C PHE A 35 -7.22 6.03 4.25
N VAL A 36 -7.09 6.41 2.98
CA VAL A 36 -8.19 6.34 1.99
C VAL A 36 -7.88 5.23 1.01
N THR A 37 -8.78 4.26 0.91
CA THR A 37 -8.69 3.16 -0.05
C THR A 37 -9.04 3.60 -1.46
N LEU A 38 -8.71 2.76 -2.46
CA LEU A 38 -9.07 2.98 -3.86
C LEU A 38 -10.58 3.18 -4.07
N ASP A 39 -11.40 2.51 -3.27
CA ASP A 39 -12.88 2.62 -3.31
C ASP A 39 -13.41 3.87 -2.57
N GLY A 40 -12.51 4.73 -2.08
CA GLY A 40 -12.85 5.99 -1.40
C GLY A 40 -13.23 5.82 0.08
N GLN A 41 -13.18 4.61 0.62
CA GLN A 41 -13.46 4.37 2.03
C GLN A 41 -12.28 4.80 2.90
N GLN A 42 -12.58 5.52 3.98
CA GLN A 42 -11.63 5.94 5.01
C GLN A 42 -11.50 4.89 6.10
N PHE A 43 -10.26 4.62 6.49
CA PHE A 43 -9.89 3.75 7.60
C PHE A 43 -8.88 4.47 8.51
N GLU A 44 -8.90 4.12 9.78
CA GLU A 44 -7.84 4.47 10.72
C GLU A 44 -6.90 3.27 10.84
N LEU A 45 -5.61 3.48 10.56
CA LEU A 45 -4.59 2.45 10.66
C LEU A 45 -4.18 2.23 12.12
N SER A 46 -3.96 0.97 12.49
CA SER A 46 -3.29 0.59 13.72
C SER A 46 -1.77 0.70 13.56
N ASP A 47 -1.06 0.85 14.68
CA ASP A 47 0.40 0.75 14.75
C ASP A 47 0.98 -0.61 14.33
N GLN A 48 0.14 -1.63 14.21
CA GLN A 48 0.49 -2.97 13.71
C GLN A 48 0.26 -3.15 12.21
N ASP A 49 -0.41 -2.21 11.55
CA ASP A 49 -0.72 -2.30 10.13
C ASP A 49 0.52 -2.01 9.28
N LEU A 50 0.87 -2.97 8.42
CA LEU A 50 2.01 -2.84 7.52
C LEU A 50 1.57 -2.13 6.24
N MET A 51 2.16 -0.96 6.00
CA MET A 51 1.84 -0.12 4.85
C MET A 51 2.95 -0.12 3.80
N ILE A 52 2.51 -0.02 2.54
CA ILE A 52 3.39 0.23 1.40
C ILE A 52 3.35 1.74 1.16
N CYS A 53 4.42 2.42 1.54
CA CYS A 53 4.62 3.85 1.48
C CYS A 53 5.55 4.24 0.33
N ASN A 54 5.41 5.47 -0.17
CA ASN A 54 6.45 6.11 -0.96
C ASN A 54 7.40 6.89 -0.01
N GLU A 55 8.35 7.64 -0.55
CA GLU A 55 9.30 8.38 0.29
C GLU A 55 8.63 9.50 1.11
N THR A 56 7.53 10.05 0.62
CA THR A 56 6.83 11.21 1.19
C THR A 56 5.59 10.87 2.00
N GLU A 57 4.97 9.72 1.75
CA GLU A 57 3.68 9.26 2.28
C GLU A 57 3.80 7.82 2.78
#